data_AF-A0A357BRW5-F1
#
_entry.id   AF-A0A357BRW5-F1
#
_cell.length_a   1.000
_cell.length_b   1.000
_cell.length_c   1.000
_cell.angle_alpha   90.00
_cell.angle_beta   90.00
_cell.angle_gamma   90.00
#
_symmetry.space_group_name_H-M   'P 1'
#
loop_
_entity.id
_entity.type
_entity.pdbx_description
1 polymer ?
#
loop_
_entity_poly.entity_id
_entity_poly.type
_entity_poly.pdbx_seq_one_letter_code
_entity_poly.pdbx_strand_id
1 'polypeptide(L)'
;MNKKNLIIQIYAYLVAFSSVICLSITLGVAVYSMIGIISPETTLNQYKWEQIISFERFKKSKEGCYSESKKTLPDDITLQKMYEEEKILTILGERRESAQTLIYTAIITAISVILFILHWKLGKRLRKEES
;
A
#
# COMPACT_ATOMS: atom_id res chain seq x y z
N MET A 1 -16.16 15.59 40.95
CA MET A 1 -15.63 14.62 39.95
C MET A 1 -14.32 14.06 40.48
N ASN A 2 -14.23 12.74 40.71
CA ASN A 2 -13.02 12.11 41.27
C ASN A 2 -11.86 12.20 40.25
N LYS A 3 -10.62 12.50 40.71
CA LYS A 3 -9.43 12.59 39.83
C LYS A 3 -9.25 11.35 38.94
N LYS A 4 -9.66 10.17 39.44
CA LYS A 4 -9.62 8.89 38.72
C LYS A 4 -10.53 8.86 37.48
N ASN A 5 -11.74 9.42 37.57
CA ASN A 5 -12.69 9.47 36.45
C ASN A 5 -12.18 10.40 35.33
N LEU A 6 -11.56 11.51 35.71
CA LEU A 6 -10.98 12.47 34.76
C LEU A 6 -9.82 11.84 33.97
N ILE A 7 -8.95 11.06 34.62
CA ILE A 7 -7.86 10.33 33.94
C ILE A 7 -8.40 9.31 32.94
N ILE A 8 -9.43 8.54 33.32
CA ILE A 8 -10.08 7.56 32.43
C ILE A 8 -10.71 8.26 31.23
N GLN A 9 -11.34 9.41 31.45
CA GLN A 9 -11.99 10.18 30.39
C GLN A 9 -10.97 10.74 29.38
N ILE A 10 -9.86 11.31 29.85
CA ILE A 10 -8.76 11.76 28.98
C ILE A 10 -8.19 10.59 28.18
N TYR A 11 -7.93 9.46 28.83
CA TYR A 11 -7.44 8.26 28.15
C TYR A 11 -8.38 7.80 27.04
N ALA A 12 -9.69 7.74 27.32
CA ALA A 12 -10.70 7.35 26.34
C ALA A 12 -10.71 8.29 25.11
N TYR A 13 -10.60 9.61 25.33
CA TYR A 13 -10.52 10.57 24.23
C TYR A 13 -9.23 10.43 23.41
N LEU A 14 -8.08 10.22 24.06
CA LEU A 14 -6.80 10.04 23.37
C LEU A 14 -6.80 8.78 22.50
N VAL A 15 -7.31 7.66 23.00
CA VAL A 15 -7.39 6.42 22.22
C VAL A 15 -8.38 6.57 21.07
N ALA A 16 -9.53 7.20 21.30
CA ALA A 16 -10.50 7.48 20.24
C ALA A 16 -9.89 8.37 19.14
N PHE A 17 -9.22 9.45 19.51
CA PHE A 17 -8.56 10.35 18.56
C PHE A 17 -7.46 9.63 17.75
N SER A 18 -6.61 8.86 18.43
CA SER A 18 -5.57 8.05 17.79
C SER A 18 -6.16 7.05 16.78
N SER A 19 -7.26 6.38 17.15
CA SER A 19 -7.94 5.44 16.25
C SER A 19 -8.51 6.12 15.00
N VAL A 20 -9.05 7.33 15.11
CA VAL A 20 -9.56 8.10 13.97
C VAL A 20 -8.44 8.49 13.02
N ILE A 21 -7.30 8.94 13.55
CA ILE A 21 -6.11 9.24 12.74
C ILE A 21 -5.64 7.98 12.02
N CYS A 22 -5.50 6.86 12.75
CA CYS A 22 -5.08 5.59 12.18
C CYS A 22 -6.00 5.15 11.04
N LEU A 23 -7.32 5.18 11.25
CA LEU A 23 -8.32 4.85 10.23
C LEU A 23 -8.27 5.79 9.02
N SER A 24 -8.01 7.08 9.25
CA SER A 24 -7.90 8.06 8.16
C SER A 24 -6.69 7.76 7.27
N ILE A 25 -5.55 7.45 7.88
CA ILE A 25 -4.33 7.08 7.16
C ILE A 25 -4.51 5.74 6.43
N THR A 26 -5.03 4.71 7.11
CA THR A 26 -5.22 3.39 6.47
C THR A 26 -6.20 3.46 5.31
N LEU A 27 -7.23 4.32 5.39
CA LEU A 27 -8.15 4.55 4.29
C LEU A 27 -7.44 5.15 3.06
N GLY A 28 -6.56 6.14 3.26
CA GLY A 28 -5.76 6.70 2.17
C GLY A 28 -4.87 5.67 1.49
N VAL A 29 -4.18 4.83 2.29
CA VAL A 29 -3.34 3.74 1.76
C VAL A 29 -4.19 2.67 1.05
N ALA A 30 -5.39 2.36 1.57
CA ALA A 30 -6.28 1.38 0.96
C ALA A 30 -6.79 1.85 -0.40
N VAL A 31 -7.16 3.14 -0.54
CA VAL A 31 -7.56 3.73 -1.82
C VAL A 31 -6.38 3.69 -2.82
N TYR A 32 -5.18 4.07 -2.39
CA TYR A 32 -3.98 3.99 -3.23
C TYR A 32 -3.72 2.57 -3.72
N SER A 33 -3.80 1.59 -2.81
CA SER A 33 -3.62 0.16 -3.13
C SER A 33 -4.71 -0.34 -4.10
N MET A 34 -5.94 0.14 -3.96
CA MET A 34 -7.04 -0.20 -4.88
C MET A 34 -6.77 0.34 -6.29
N ILE A 35 -6.25 1.56 -6.41
CA ILE A 35 -5.84 2.13 -7.70
C ILE A 35 -4.72 1.29 -8.32
N GLY A 36 -3.73 0.83 -7.56
CA GLY A 36 -2.65 -0.01 -8.09
C GLY A 36 -3.10 -1.38 -8.60
N ILE A 37 -4.21 -1.92 -8.09
CA ILE A 37 -4.82 -3.16 -8.62
C ILE A 37 -5.53 -2.88 -9.96
N ILE A 38 -6.33 -1.82 -10.01
CA ILE A 38 -7.16 -1.46 -11.18
C ILE A 38 -6.27 -0.94 -12.32
N SER A 39 -5.37 -0.01 -12.01
CA SER A 39 -4.51 0.72 -12.93
C SER A 39 -3.05 0.70 -12.44
N PRO A 40 -2.37 -0.47 -12.50
CA PRO A 40 -0.97 -0.61 -12.06
C PRO A 40 -0.01 0.30 -12.83
N GLU A 41 -0.33 0.67 -14.07
CA GLU A 41 0.49 1.58 -14.88
C GLU A 41 0.63 2.98 -14.25
N THR A 42 -0.39 3.43 -13.49
CA THR A 42 -0.37 4.74 -12.84
C THR A 42 0.35 4.75 -11.49
N THR A 43 0.43 3.60 -10.81
CA THR A 43 1.11 3.47 -9.52
C THR A 43 2.54 2.97 -9.64
N LEU A 44 2.92 2.51 -10.83
CA LEU A 44 4.24 2.00 -11.14
C LEU A 44 5.31 3.06 -10.84
N ASN A 45 6.39 2.65 -10.18
CA ASN A 45 7.54 3.53 -9.96
C ASN A 45 8.07 4.06 -11.31
N GLN A 46 8.37 5.36 -11.39
CA GLN A 46 8.89 6.01 -12.58
C GLN A 46 10.10 5.29 -13.20
N TYR A 47 10.99 4.73 -12.38
CA TYR A 47 12.14 3.95 -12.87
C TYR A 47 11.69 2.69 -13.63
N LYS A 48 10.77 1.91 -13.06
CA LYS A 48 10.21 0.71 -13.71
C LYS A 48 9.42 1.09 -14.96
N TRP A 49 8.68 2.20 -14.91
CA TRP A 49 7.90 2.71 -16.03
C TRP A 49 8.78 3.07 -17.23
N GLU A 50 9.87 3.82 -17.00
CA GLU A 50 10.80 4.22 -18.05
C GLU A 50 11.47 3.03 -18.77
N GLN A 51 11.62 1.89 -18.09
CA GLN A 51 12.17 0.67 -18.68
C GLN A 51 11.18 -0.06 -19.59
N ILE A 52 9.89 -0.03 -19.26
CA ILE A 52 8.86 -0.79 -19.99
C ILE A 52 8.06 0.05 -21.00
N ILE A 53 8.21 1.39 -21.00
CA ILE A 53 7.44 2.29 -21.86
C ILE A 53 7.69 2.07 -23.36
N SER A 54 8.89 1.66 -23.75
CA SER A 54 9.24 1.43 -25.16
C SER A 54 10.34 0.38 -25.30
N PHE A 55 10.24 -0.41 -26.37
CA PHE A 55 11.25 -1.41 -26.73
C PHE A 55 12.64 -0.78 -26.92
N GLU A 56 12.72 0.42 -27.50
CA GLU A 56 13.99 1.14 -27.68
C GLU A 56 14.70 1.45 -26.35
N ARG A 57 13.95 1.90 -25.33
CA ARG A 57 14.52 2.13 -24.01
C ARG A 57 14.93 0.85 -23.32
N PHE A 58 14.12 -0.20 -23.46
CA PHE A 58 14.44 -1.52 -22.97
C PHE A 58 15.76 -2.04 -23.60
N LYS A 59 15.86 -1.98 -24.93
CA LYS A 59 17.05 -2.37 -25.70
C LYS A 59 18.28 -1.60 -25.26
N LYS A 60 18.19 -0.27 -25.20
CA LYS A 60 19.27 0.60 -24.72
C LYS A 60 19.71 0.28 -23.29
N SER A 61 18.77 -0.04 -22.40
CA SER A 61 19.08 -0.45 -21.03
C SER A 61 19.83 -1.78 -20.98
N LYS A 62 19.47 -2.77 -21.80
CA LYS A 62 20.15 -4.07 -21.85
C LYS A 62 21.50 -3.96 -22.57
N GLU A 63 21.64 -3.13 -23.60
CA GLU A 63 22.91 -2.87 -24.28
C GLU A 63 24.01 -2.42 -23.31
N GLY A 64 23.67 -1.56 -22.34
CA GLY A 64 24.59 -1.18 -21.26
C GLY A 64 25.10 -2.37 -20.45
N CYS A 65 24.19 -3.27 -20.03
CA CYS A 65 24.55 -4.48 -19.26
C CYS A 65 25.36 -5.51 -20.07
N TYR A 66 25.08 -5.66 -21.36
CA TYR A 66 25.77 -6.62 -22.22
C TYR A 66 27.17 -6.12 -22.63
N SER A 67 27.30 -4.82 -22.89
CA SER A 67 28.58 -4.13 -23.10
C SER A 67 29.54 -4.34 -21.92
N GLU A 68 29.05 -4.15 -20.70
CA GLU A 68 29.86 -4.30 -19.48
C GLU A 68 30.26 -5.76 -19.22
N SER A 69 29.42 -6.72 -19.61
CA SER A 69 29.66 -8.15 -19.43
C SER A 69 30.38 -8.84 -20.60
N LYS A 70 30.78 -8.10 -21.65
CA LYS A 70 31.38 -8.62 -22.89
C LYS A 70 30.55 -9.75 -23.55
N LYS A 71 29.24 -9.75 -23.35
CA LYS A 71 28.31 -10.73 -23.95
C LYS A 71 27.72 -10.15 -25.22
N THR A 72 27.47 -11.00 -26.22
CA THR A 72 26.74 -10.60 -27.43
C THR A 72 25.27 -10.35 -27.10
N LEU A 73 24.74 -9.23 -27.58
CA LEU A 73 23.32 -8.92 -27.45
C LEU A 73 22.50 -10.00 -28.16
N PRO A 74 21.40 -10.50 -27.57
CA PRO A 74 20.49 -11.42 -28.23
C PRO A 74 19.91 -10.82 -29.52
N ASP A 75 19.45 -11.68 -30.42
CA ASP A 75 18.71 -11.27 -31.63
C ASP A 75 17.45 -10.45 -31.28
N ASP A 76 17.06 -9.54 -32.16
CA ASP A 76 15.94 -8.61 -31.95
C ASP A 76 14.63 -9.35 -31.66
N ILE A 77 14.38 -10.52 -32.27
CA ILE A 77 13.18 -11.33 -31.99
C ILE A 77 13.19 -11.85 -30.55
N THR A 78 14.37 -12.26 -30.07
CA THR A 78 14.52 -12.74 -28.69
C THR A 78 14.37 -11.59 -27.70
N LEU A 79 14.95 -10.44 -28.02
CA LEU A 79 14.88 -9.25 -27.19
C LEU A 79 13.44 -8.73 -27.06
N GLN A 80 12.66 -8.78 -28.14
CA GLN A 80 11.26 -8.39 -28.12
C GLN A 80 10.41 -9.32 -27.25
N LYS A 81 10.67 -10.63 -27.27
CA LYS A 81 10.02 -11.57 -26.35
C LYS A 81 10.35 -11.26 -24.89
N MET A 82 11.62 -11.01 -24.58
CA MET A 82 12.05 -10.63 -23.23
C MET A 82 11.38 -9.33 -22.77
N TYR A 83 11.22 -8.36 -23.66
CA TYR A 83 10.51 -7.11 -23.37
C TYR A 83 9.04 -7.34 -22.98
N GLU A 84 8.30 -8.12 -23.78
CA GLU A 84 6.89 -8.42 -23.49
C GLU A 84 6.73 -9.20 -22.17
N GLU A 85 7.61 -10.18 -21.93
CA GLU A 85 7.63 -10.93 -20.67
C GLU A 85 7.93 -10.03 -19.47
N GLU A 86 8.96 -9.18 -19.55
CA GLU A 86 9.34 -8.28 -18.45
C GLU A 86 8.27 -7.23 -18.18
N LYS A 87 7.60 -6.73 -19.22
CA LYS A 87 6.45 -5.82 -19.10
C LYS A 87 5.29 -6.49 -18.36
N ILE A 88 4.90 -7.69 -18.75
CA ILE A 88 3.82 -8.45 -18.10
C ILE A 88 4.17 -8.74 -16.63
N LEU A 89 5.40 -9.20 -16.37
CA LEU A 89 5.85 -9.51 -15.01
C LEU A 89 5.90 -8.27 -14.12
N THR A 90 6.30 -7.12 -14.66
CA THR A 90 6.35 -5.85 -13.92
C THR A 90 4.95 -5.40 -13.51
N ILE A 91 3.98 -5.46 -14.45
CA ILE A 91 2.58 -5.12 -14.19
C ILE A 91 1.94 -6.09 -13.18
N LEU A 92 2.20 -7.39 -13.32
CA LEU A 92 1.70 -8.40 -12.38
C LEU A 92 2.33 -8.24 -10.99
N GLY A 93 3.61 -7.88 -10.92
CA GLY A 93 4.31 -7.57 -9.68
C GLY A 93 3.67 -6.40 -8.94
N GLU A 94 3.41 -5.30 -9.64
CA GLU A 94 2.76 -4.10 -9.09
C GLU A 94 1.36 -4.41 -8.53
N ARG A 95 0.57 -5.19 -9.28
CA ARG A 95 -0.76 -5.64 -8.81
C ARG A 95 -0.66 -6.48 -7.54
N ARG A 96 0.31 -7.39 -7.48
CA ARG A 96 0.51 -8.26 -6.31
C ARG A 96 0.95 -7.45 -5.09
N GLU A 97 1.88 -6.52 -5.26
CA GLU A 97 2.35 -5.62 -4.19
C GLU A 97 1.20 -4.75 -3.66
N SER A 98 0.40 -4.18 -4.56
CA SER A 98 -0.81 -3.43 -4.22
C SER A 98 -1.84 -4.29 -3.48
N ALA A 99 -2.06 -5.53 -3.93
CA ALA A 99 -2.98 -6.47 -3.28
C ALA A 99 -2.51 -6.87 -1.87
N GLN A 100 -1.22 -7.14 -1.69
CA GLN A 100 -0.65 -7.42 -0.37
C GLN A 100 -0.82 -6.23 0.56
N THR A 101 -0.52 -5.02 0.10
CA THR A 101 -0.71 -3.78 0.87
C THR A 101 -2.18 -3.58 1.25
N LEU A 102 -3.11 -3.88 0.35
CA LEU A 102 -4.54 -3.83 0.64
C LEU A 102 -4.95 -4.86 1.73
N ILE A 103 -4.40 -6.07 1.69
CA ILE A 103 -4.65 -7.10 2.72
C ILE A 103 -4.13 -6.64 4.08
N TYR A 104 -2.90 -6.14 4.15
CA TYR A 104 -2.31 -5.65 5.40
C TYR A 104 -3.12 -4.47 5.98
N THR A 105 -3.48 -3.50 5.13
CA THR A 105 -4.30 -2.36 5.56
C THR A 105 -5.71 -2.77 5.99
N ALA A 106 -6.31 -3.78 5.36
CA ALA A 106 -7.59 -4.34 5.79
C ALA A 106 -7.51 -4.98 7.18
N ILE A 107 -6.45 -5.74 7.48
CA ILE A 107 -6.24 -6.35 8.81
C ILE A 107 -6.09 -5.26 9.87
N ILE A 108 -5.25 -4.25 9.64
CA ILE A 108 -5.05 -3.14 10.58
C ILE A 108 -6.38 -2.39 10.80
N THR A 109 -7.11 -2.11 9.74
CA THR A 109 -8.41 -1.43 9.80
C THR A 109 -9.42 -2.24 10.62
N ALA A 110 -9.47 -3.57 10.43
CA ALA A 110 -10.35 -4.45 11.20
C ALA A 110 -10.04 -4.40 12.71
N ILE A 111 -8.76 -4.46 13.09
CA ILE A 111 -8.33 -4.35 14.49
C ILE A 111 -8.69 -2.98 15.07
N SER A 112 -8.41 -1.90 14.34
CA SER A 112 -8.73 -0.53 14.76
C SER A 112 -10.24 -0.33 14.97
N VAL A 113 -11.08 -0.88 14.09
CA VAL A 113 -12.54 -0.86 14.23
C VAL A 113 -12.99 -1.61 15.48
N ILE A 114 -12.44 -2.80 15.74
CA ILE A 114 -12.79 -3.57 16.95
C ILE A 114 -12.42 -2.78 18.21
N LEU A 115 -11.21 -2.23 18.28
CA LEU A 115 -10.75 -1.41 19.42
C LEU A 115 -11.63 -0.17 19.62
N PHE A 116 -12.00 0.50 18.53
CA PHE A 116 -12.89 1.65 18.56
C PHE A 116 -14.28 1.29 19.08
N ILE A 117 -14.87 0.19 18.61
CA ILE A 117 -16.18 -0.28 19.09
C ILE A 117 -16.14 -0.63 20.58
N LEU A 118 -15.07 -1.28 21.05
CA LEU A 118 -14.89 -1.60 22.47
C LEU A 118 -14.80 -0.32 23.32
N HIS A 119 -13.99 0.66 22.88
CA HIS A 119 -13.86 1.96 23.55
C HIS A 119 -15.18 2.73 23.58
N TRP A 120 -15.88 2.75 22.45
CA TRP A 120 -17.19 3.40 22.34
C TRP A 120 -18.22 2.77 23.28
N LYS A 121 -18.24 1.44 23.38
CA LYS A 121 -19.12 0.72 24.32
C LYS A 121 -18.77 1.02 25.78
N LEU A 122 -17.49 1.06 26.14
CA LEU A 122 -17.05 1.41 27.50
C LEU A 122 -17.43 2.85 27.86
N GLY A 123 -17.17 3.80 26.97
CA GLY A 123 -17.55 5.21 27.15
C GLY A 123 -19.07 5.38 27.34
N LYS A 124 -19.88 4.65 26.56
CA LYS A 124 -21.34 4.64 26.74
C LYS A 124 -21.80 4.09 28.09
N ARG A 125 -21.08 3.13 28.69
CA ARG A 125 -21.44 2.57 30.01
C ARG A 125 -21.14 3.56 31.13
N LEU A 126 -19.96 4.18 31.12
CA LEU A 126 -19.59 5.20 32.10
C LEU A 126 -20.57 6.38 32.10
N ARG A 127 -21.05 6.78 30.92
CA ARG A 127 -22.05 7.87 30.80
C ARG A 127 -23.44 7.51 31.35
N LYS A 128 -23.76 6.21 31.46
CA LYS A 128 -25.02 5.73 32.06
C LYS A 128 -24.96 5.62 33.57
N GLU A 129 -23.78 5.44 34.15
CA GLU A 129 -23.60 5.36 35.60
C GLU A 129 -23.55 6.74 36.26
N GLU A 130 -23.28 7.81 35.49
CA GLU A 130 -23.29 9.20 35.96
C GLU A 130 -24.65 9.94 35.78
N SER A 131 -25.66 9.29 35.18
CA SER A 131 -27.01 9.84 34.96
C SER A 131 -28.06 9.14 35.79
#